data_AF-A0A930W3F2-F1
#
_entry.id   AF-A0A930W3F2-F1
#
_cell.length_a   1.000
_cell.length_b   1.000
_cell.length_c   1.000
_cell.angle_alpha   90.00
_cell.angle_beta   90.00
_cell.angle_gamma   90.00
#
_symmetry.space_group_name_H-M   'P 1'
#
loop_
_entity.id
_entity.type
_entity.pdbx_description
1 polymer ?
#
loop_
_entity_poly.entity_id
_entity_poly.type
_entity_poly.pdbx_seq_one_letter_code
_entity_poly.pdbx_strand_id
1 'polypeptide(L)'
;DLNAVDLIPQLLDAGIYSLKIEGRMKRPEYVATIVRTYRKAIDHYLAAKKPPIDDDDRDHLAQVFNRDFTTAYMERHQGKQMMSDRRPNNRGLLVGRVVAYDARTEMVSLKLARDIAVGDQLDFWVKVGGRVSAEIEHLYDEDGRECPAASAGDTVSFRIRGRVRMHDRAFKVYDAKLMETARRSYAADSLAKIPVAMHLHAKLQAPLTLHVEDDAGNCVDEKSEYLPVRATKRPLTDEIAKAQMERLGTTAFVMKELTCEIDPEVMVPVSELNKLRRAAIAALEEVRISRFQEQKKICRVTIPVRGNVSTAPPAKLMVSVDSLAATEAAISGGADGILYGGESYEGRHLQPRDYDMVWDYAQAHHVRIDYNTPRIVHEGECSALVDLLAHFENKLPAALHVHNIGTAQLAQEHCSAALHADASMISYNRATLDFLQSYGFQEATISPELNEKQAARLAHDSAIPLSMMVSGRLPLMVSEYCVLGSFLGNLDKGKCTMPCRKGRYFLHDRKGIDFPIVTDQFCRMHILNSKKLSLLPHVPKILRAGITTLRIEGRGTAPDELRRTVSAYRDAMKLSLPLTEEEEKRLQMQEGNDITRGHYFRGIL
;
A
#
# COMPACT_ATOMS: atom_id res chain seq x y z
N ASP A 1 -0.32 -7.53 -13.93
CA ASP A 1 -0.14 -7.76 -12.47
C ASP A 1 1.27 -8.26 -12.21
N LEU A 2 1.92 -7.72 -11.19
CA LEU A 2 3.23 -8.21 -10.75
C LEU A 2 3.08 -9.63 -10.22
N ASN A 3 3.83 -10.57 -10.79
CA ASN A 3 3.94 -11.93 -10.27
C ASN A 3 5.40 -12.35 -10.32
N ALA A 4 5.98 -12.61 -9.15
CA ALA A 4 7.38 -12.99 -8.97
C ALA A 4 7.50 -14.36 -8.28
N VAL A 5 6.46 -15.21 -8.35
CA VAL A 5 6.44 -16.52 -7.69
C VAL A 5 7.57 -17.44 -8.21
N ASP A 6 7.87 -17.36 -9.51
CA ASP A 6 8.97 -18.12 -10.12
C ASP A 6 10.36 -17.60 -9.70
N LEU A 7 10.42 -16.38 -9.13
CA LEU A 7 11.64 -15.72 -8.67
C LEU A 7 11.91 -15.91 -7.17
N ILE A 8 11.06 -16.66 -6.46
CA ILE A 8 11.20 -16.88 -5.02
C ILE A 8 12.58 -17.43 -4.64
N PRO A 9 13.16 -18.43 -5.34
CA PRO A 9 14.52 -18.90 -5.06
C PRO A 9 15.56 -17.76 -5.08
N GLN A 10 15.54 -16.96 -6.15
CA GLN A 10 16.49 -15.87 -6.38
C GLN A 10 16.31 -14.75 -5.35
N LEU A 11 15.07 -14.43 -4.97
CA LEU A 11 14.78 -13.43 -3.95
C LEU A 11 15.30 -13.86 -2.58
N LEU A 12 15.13 -15.14 -2.21
CA LEU A 12 15.63 -15.66 -0.94
C LEU A 12 17.16 -15.71 -0.91
N ASP A 13 17.79 -16.14 -2.01
CA ASP A 13 19.25 -16.15 -2.15
C ASP A 13 19.86 -14.75 -2.10
N ALA A 14 19.13 -13.74 -2.60
CA ALA A 14 19.51 -12.33 -2.49
C ALA A 14 19.39 -11.76 -1.06
N GLY A 15 18.93 -12.56 -0.08
CA GLY A 15 18.78 -12.14 1.31
C GLY A 15 17.47 -11.38 1.60
N ILE A 16 16.43 -11.53 0.77
CA ILE A 16 15.11 -10.94 1.05
C ILE A 16 14.38 -11.77 2.11
N TYR A 17 14.15 -11.17 3.28
CA TYR A 17 13.51 -11.84 4.42
C TYR A 17 11.98 -11.72 4.47
N SER A 18 11.41 -10.77 3.74
CA SER A 18 9.97 -10.48 3.78
C SER A 18 9.44 -10.14 2.40
N LEU A 19 8.32 -10.78 2.04
CA LEU A 19 7.62 -10.57 0.79
C LEU A 19 6.26 -9.95 1.09
N LYS A 20 5.97 -8.84 0.42
CA LYS A 20 4.69 -8.15 0.55
C LYS A 20 3.77 -8.52 -0.60
N ILE A 21 2.56 -8.97 -0.28
CA ILE A 21 1.50 -9.28 -1.23
C ILE A 21 0.48 -8.14 -1.22
N GLU A 22 0.11 -7.62 -2.39
CA GLU A 22 -0.93 -6.59 -2.53
C GLU A 22 -2.33 -7.24 -2.60
N GLY A 23 -3.13 -7.01 -1.56
CA GLY A 23 -4.46 -7.60 -1.39
C GLY A 23 -5.59 -6.58 -1.22
N ARG A 24 -5.32 -5.26 -1.26
CA ARG A 24 -6.36 -4.26 -1.01
C ARG A 24 -7.45 -4.34 -2.09
N MET A 25 -8.72 -4.24 -1.68
CA MET A 25 -9.89 -4.35 -2.56
C MET A 25 -10.01 -5.71 -3.28
N LYS A 26 -9.34 -6.76 -2.80
CA LYS A 26 -9.45 -8.13 -3.33
C LYS A 26 -10.37 -8.98 -2.45
N ARG A 27 -10.95 -10.03 -3.04
CA ARG A 27 -11.76 -11.02 -2.32
C ARG A 27 -10.87 -11.85 -1.36
N PRO A 28 -11.38 -12.32 -0.21
CA PRO A 28 -10.57 -13.12 0.71
C PRO A 28 -9.98 -14.38 0.06
N GLU A 29 -10.72 -15.03 -0.85
CA GLU A 29 -10.26 -16.20 -1.61
C GLU A 29 -9.02 -15.90 -2.47
N TYR A 30 -8.91 -14.65 -2.96
CA TYR A 30 -7.75 -14.18 -3.70
C TYR A 30 -6.51 -14.13 -2.84
N VAL A 31 -6.64 -13.52 -1.66
CA VAL A 31 -5.53 -13.41 -0.71
C VAL A 31 -5.10 -14.80 -0.25
N ALA A 32 -6.04 -15.67 0.11
CA ALA A 32 -5.76 -17.03 0.56
C ALA A 32 -5.00 -17.86 -0.49
N THR A 33 -5.42 -17.78 -1.75
CA THR A 33 -4.78 -18.56 -2.83
C THR A 33 -3.36 -18.07 -3.12
N ILE A 34 -3.15 -16.74 -3.17
CA ILE A 34 -1.81 -16.19 -3.44
C ILE A 34 -0.86 -16.47 -2.28
N VAL A 35 -1.31 -16.24 -1.04
CA VAL A 35 -0.51 -16.51 0.15
C VAL A 35 -0.12 -17.98 0.20
N ARG A 36 -1.06 -18.90 -0.02
CA ARG A 36 -0.79 -20.35 -0.06
C ARG A 36 0.26 -20.69 -1.11
N THR A 37 0.13 -20.13 -2.31
CA THR A 37 1.05 -20.42 -3.42
C THR A 37 2.46 -19.90 -3.15
N TYR A 38 2.59 -18.65 -2.68
CA TYR A 38 3.88 -18.07 -2.32
C TYR A 38 4.50 -18.81 -1.10
N ARG A 39 3.70 -19.21 -0.11
CA ARG A 39 4.16 -19.99 1.04
C ARG A 39 4.70 -21.36 0.60
N LYS A 40 3.98 -22.08 -0.27
CA LYS A 40 4.43 -23.34 -0.87
C LYS A 40 5.78 -23.15 -1.58
N ALA A 41 5.92 -22.11 -2.39
CA ALA A 41 7.17 -21.79 -3.09
C ALA A 41 8.36 -21.63 -2.12
N ILE A 42 8.16 -20.87 -1.03
CA ILE A 42 9.19 -20.65 -0.01
C ILE A 42 9.49 -21.96 0.74
N ASP A 43 8.47 -22.68 1.19
CA ASP A 43 8.64 -23.95 1.95
C ASP A 43 9.34 -25.01 1.13
N HIS A 44 8.96 -25.16 -0.13
CA HIS A 44 9.61 -26.09 -1.04
C HIS A 44 11.08 -25.71 -1.25
N TYR A 45 11.36 -24.42 -1.47
CA TYR A 45 12.73 -23.95 -1.63
C TYR A 45 13.60 -24.22 -0.38
N LEU A 46 13.10 -23.84 0.81
CA LEU A 46 13.80 -24.06 2.08
C LEU A 46 13.99 -25.55 2.41
N ALA A 47 13.05 -26.41 2.00
CA ALA A 47 13.16 -27.86 2.16
C ALA A 47 13.94 -28.55 1.03
N ALA A 48 14.59 -27.79 0.13
CA ALA A 48 15.29 -28.29 -1.05
C ALA A 48 14.44 -29.18 -1.99
N LYS A 49 13.11 -28.98 -1.99
CA LYS A 49 12.16 -29.65 -2.89
C LYS A 49 12.09 -28.91 -4.22
N LYS A 50 12.17 -29.65 -5.34
CA LYS A 50 12.10 -29.10 -6.71
C LYS A 50 10.97 -29.78 -7.51
N PRO A 51 10.21 -29.03 -8.33
CA PRO A 51 10.24 -27.57 -8.46
C PRO A 51 9.58 -26.85 -7.24
N PRO A 52 9.93 -25.57 -6.97
CA PRO A 52 9.31 -24.81 -5.88
C PRO A 52 7.79 -24.67 -6.04
N ILE A 53 7.33 -24.55 -7.28
CA ILE A 53 5.92 -24.54 -7.68
C ILE A 53 5.70 -25.39 -8.93
N ASP A 54 4.49 -25.87 -9.12
CA ASP A 54 4.06 -26.66 -10.28
C ASP A 54 3.12 -25.87 -11.21
N ASP A 55 2.65 -26.51 -12.29
CA ASP A 55 1.76 -25.85 -13.25
C ASP A 55 0.36 -25.59 -12.68
N ASP A 56 -0.10 -26.43 -11.75
CA ASP A 56 -1.35 -26.23 -11.03
C ASP A 56 -1.29 -24.96 -10.18
N ASP A 57 -0.18 -24.70 -9.50
CA ASP A 57 0.05 -23.44 -8.78
C ASP A 57 -0.02 -22.21 -9.70
N ARG A 58 0.57 -22.30 -10.90
CA ARG A 58 0.52 -21.21 -11.89
C ARG A 58 -0.89 -20.98 -12.40
N ASP A 59 -1.64 -22.06 -12.63
CA ASP A 59 -3.03 -22.00 -13.06
C ASP A 59 -3.92 -21.41 -11.95
N HIS A 60 -3.72 -21.79 -10.70
CA HIS A 60 -4.41 -21.17 -9.55
C HIS A 60 -4.16 -19.66 -9.49
N LEU A 61 -2.91 -19.21 -9.63
CA LEU A 61 -2.61 -17.78 -9.68
C LEU A 61 -3.31 -17.09 -10.86
N ALA A 62 -3.33 -17.73 -12.03
CA ALA A 62 -3.94 -17.16 -13.23
C ALA A 62 -5.48 -17.05 -13.13
N GLN A 63 -6.12 -18.00 -12.47
CA GLN A 63 -7.58 -18.06 -12.33
C GLN A 63 -8.12 -17.03 -11.32
N VAL A 64 -7.34 -16.71 -10.29
CA VAL A 64 -7.88 -16.00 -9.12
C VAL A 64 -7.97 -14.48 -9.29
N PHE A 65 -7.23 -13.91 -10.25
CA PHE A 65 -7.50 -12.66 -10.99
C PHE A 65 -6.21 -12.24 -11.71
N ASN A 66 -6.19 -12.13 -13.04
CA ASN A 66 -5.03 -11.56 -13.74
C ASN A 66 -5.41 -10.63 -14.91
N ARG A 67 -4.55 -9.63 -15.14
CA ARG A 67 -4.56 -8.74 -16.32
C ARG A 67 -3.29 -8.98 -17.16
N ASP A 68 -2.85 -10.23 -17.27
CA ASP A 68 -1.49 -10.67 -17.61
C ASP A 68 -0.47 -10.52 -16.47
N PHE A 69 0.54 -11.38 -16.45
CA PHE A 69 1.64 -11.32 -15.49
C PHE A 69 2.86 -10.60 -16.07
N THR A 70 3.56 -9.90 -15.19
CA THR A 70 4.86 -9.29 -15.45
C THR A 70 5.74 -9.48 -14.23
N THR A 71 7.03 -9.68 -14.44
CA THR A 71 8.05 -9.62 -13.38
C THR A 71 8.51 -8.18 -13.11
N ALA A 72 7.79 -7.19 -13.67
CA ALA A 72 8.17 -5.78 -13.67
C ALA A 72 9.62 -5.62 -14.15
N TYR A 73 10.49 -5.04 -13.33
CA TYR A 73 11.90 -4.80 -13.64
C TYR A 73 12.85 -5.91 -13.19
N MET A 74 12.35 -6.99 -12.57
CA MET A 74 13.22 -7.99 -11.92
C MET A 74 14.08 -8.78 -12.92
N GLU A 75 13.56 -9.09 -14.11
CA GLU A 75 14.31 -9.87 -15.12
C GLU A 75 14.85 -9.02 -16.27
N ARG A 76 14.15 -7.93 -16.63
CA ARG A 76 14.52 -7.07 -17.75
C ARG A 76 13.82 -5.72 -17.67
N HIS A 77 14.38 -4.74 -18.36
CA HIS A 77 13.71 -3.47 -18.64
C HIS A 77 12.56 -3.73 -19.62
N GLN A 78 11.32 -3.60 -19.15
CA GLN A 78 10.15 -3.84 -19.98
C GLN A 78 9.74 -2.55 -20.68
N GLY A 79 9.44 -2.64 -21.98
CA GLY A 79 8.78 -1.57 -22.72
C GLY A 79 7.25 -1.67 -22.60
N LYS A 80 6.55 -1.44 -23.72
CA LYS A 80 5.08 -1.45 -23.80
C LYS A 80 4.39 -2.66 -23.14
N GLN A 81 5.03 -3.82 -23.12
CA GLN A 81 4.47 -5.08 -22.59
C GLN A 81 4.38 -5.12 -21.06
N MET A 82 5.00 -4.16 -20.33
CA MET A 82 4.86 -4.11 -18.87
C MET A 82 3.43 -3.81 -18.42
N MET A 83 2.72 -3.00 -19.21
CA MET A 83 1.41 -2.47 -18.88
C MET A 83 0.35 -3.05 -19.78
N SER A 84 -0.78 -3.43 -19.19
CA SER A 84 -1.96 -3.92 -19.90
C SER A 84 -2.75 -2.75 -20.48
N ASP A 85 -2.34 -2.29 -21.66
CA ASP A 85 -2.85 -1.08 -22.34
C ASP A 85 -4.25 -1.22 -22.93
N ARG A 86 -4.70 -2.46 -23.18
CA ARG A 86 -5.99 -2.73 -23.82
C ARG A 86 -7.13 -2.99 -22.86
N ARG A 87 -6.90 -3.62 -21.69
CA ARG A 87 -7.98 -4.09 -20.81
C ARG A 87 -7.61 -4.11 -19.32
N PRO A 88 -8.47 -3.56 -18.45
CA PRO A 88 -8.30 -3.59 -17.00
C PRO A 88 -9.05 -4.74 -16.29
N ASN A 89 -9.51 -5.79 -16.96
CA ASN A 89 -10.36 -6.81 -16.31
C ASN A 89 -9.72 -8.20 -16.35
N ASN A 90 -10.21 -9.12 -15.49
CA ASN A 90 -9.75 -10.51 -15.47
C ASN A 90 -9.85 -11.13 -16.88
N ARG A 91 -8.74 -11.68 -17.37
CA ARG A 91 -8.72 -12.37 -18.66
C ARG A 91 -9.28 -13.78 -18.56
N GLY A 92 -9.12 -14.43 -17.41
CA GLY A 92 -9.46 -15.83 -17.21
C GLY A 92 -8.50 -16.78 -17.91
N LEU A 93 -8.60 -18.07 -17.59
CA LEU A 93 -7.80 -19.14 -18.15
C LEU A 93 -8.48 -19.70 -19.40
N LEU A 94 -7.78 -19.81 -20.53
CA LEU A 94 -8.36 -20.41 -21.74
C LEU A 94 -8.68 -21.89 -21.46
N VAL A 95 -9.98 -22.24 -21.46
CA VAL A 95 -10.43 -23.62 -21.17
C VAL A 95 -10.89 -24.37 -22.40
N GLY A 96 -11.19 -23.69 -23.51
CA GLY A 96 -11.62 -24.39 -24.72
C GLY A 96 -12.08 -23.49 -25.85
N ARG A 97 -12.61 -24.12 -26.90
CA ARG A 97 -13.20 -23.45 -28.06
C ARG A 97 -14.57 -24.01 -28.38
N VAL A 98 -15.46 -23.13 -28.85
CA VAL A 98 -16.79 -23.50 -29.32
C VAL A 98 -16.68 -24.37 -30.57
N VAL A 99 -17.28 -25.56 -30.53
CA VAL A 99 -17.40 -26.46 -31.68
C VAL A 99 -18.80 -26.47 -32.28
N ALA A 100 -19.83 -26.24 -31.46
CA ALA A 100 -21.22 -26.10 -31.91
C ALA A 100 -22.02 -25.16 -30.99
N TYR A 101 -23.10 -24.59 -31.50
CA TYR A 101 -24.07 -23.81 -30.73
C TYR A 101 -25.47 -23.97 -31.33
N ASP A 102 -26.42 -24.42 -30.52
CA ASP A 102 -27.83 -24.49 -30.90
C ASP A 102 -28.59 -23.27 -30.34
N ALA A 103 -29.03 -22.39 -31.24
CA ALA A 103 -29.74 -21.17 -30.88
C ALA A 103 -31.18 -21.40 -30.35
N ARG A 104 -31.78 -22.57 -30.57
CA ARG A 104 -33.13 -22.89 -30.08
C ARG A 104 -33.12 -23.33 -28.62
N THR A 105 -32.14 -24.15 -28.26
CA THR A 105 -31.96 -24.68 -26.89
C THR A 105 -30.97 -23.85 -26.07
N GLU A 106 -30.25 -22.92 -26.71
CA GLU A 106 -29.17 -22.12 -26.13
C GLU A 106 -27.99 -22.97 -25.63
N MET A 107 -27.83 -24.17 -26.18
CA MET A 107 -26.77 -25.11 -25.81
C MET A 107 -25.50 -24.79 -26.61
N VAL A 108 -24.39 -24.58 -25.90
CA VAL A 108 -23.06 -24.49 -26.49
C VAL A 108 -22.33 -25.82 -26.29
N SER A 109 -21.60 -26.27 -27.31
CA SER A 109 -20.65 -27.37 -27.21
C SER A 109 -19.22 -26.84 -27.25
N LEU A 110 -18.40 -27.21 -26.27
CA LEU A 110 -17.01 -26.80 -26.12
C LEU A 110 -16.07 -28.00 -26.25
N LYS A 111 -15.03 -27.88 -27.07
CA LYS A 111 -13.86 -28.76 -26.97
C LYS A 111 -12.89 -28.21 -25.94
N LEU A 112 -12.66 -28.98 -24.88
CA LEU A 112 -11.87 -28.55 -23.73
C LEU A 112 -10.38 -28.73 -23.97
N ALA A 113 -9.63 -27.70 -23.58
CA ALA A 113 -8.18 -27.74 -23.43
C ALA A 113 -7.77 -27.88 -21.96
N ARG A 114 -8.69 -27.63 -21.03
CA ARG A 114 -8.51 -27.68 -19.57
C ARG A 114 -9.82 -28.03 -18.88
N ASP A 115 -9.71 -28.47 -17.64
CA ASP A 115 -10.82 -28.96 -16.85
C ASP A 115 -11.83 -27.86 -16.51
N ILE A 116 -13.11 -28.23 -16.51
CA ILE A 116 -14.22 -27.39 -16.04
C ILE A 116 -15.18 -28.20 -15.16
N ALA A 117 -15.86 -27.53 -14.25
CA ALA A 117 -16.84 -28.14 -13.36
C ALA A 117 -18.13 -27.32 -13.27
N VAL A 118 -19.20 -27.96 -12.81
CA VAL A 118 -20.44 -27.27 -12.42
C VAL A 118 -20.12 -26.21 -11.35
N GLY A 119 -20.68 -25.01 -11.51
CA GLY A 119 -20.41 -23.83 -10.70
C GLY A 119 -19.28 -22.92 -11.21
N ASP A 120 -18.48 -23.36 -12.19
CA ASP A 120 -17.50 -22.48 -12.84
C ASP A 120 -18.19 -21.37 -13.66
N GLN A 121 -17.52 -20.22 -13.80
CA GLN A 121 -17.97 -19.16 -14.70
C GLN A 121 -17.01 -18.96 -15.86
N LEU A 122 -17.57 -18.96 -17.07
CA LEU A 122 -16.85 -18.84 -18.33
C LEU A 122 -17.23 -17.55 -19.06
N ASP A 123 -16.22 -16.87 -19.60
CA ASP A 123 -16.37 -15.76 -20.54
C ASP A 123 -16.01 -16.20 -21.95
N PHE A 124 -16.97 -16.05 -22.87
CA PHE A 124 -16.80 -16.30 -24.29
C PHE A 124 -16.43 -15.00 -25.01
N TRP A 125 -15.33 -15.07 -25.76
CA TRP A 125 -14.87 -13.94 -26.56
C TRP A 125 -15.50 -14.01 -27.94
N VAL A 126 -16.54 -13.21 -28.14
CA VAL A 126 -17.35 -13.16 -29.36
C VAL A 126 -16.89 -12.01 -30.27
N LYS A 127 -16.93 -12.21 -31.58
CA LYS A 127 -16.54 -11.18 -32.57
C LYS A 127 -17.45 -9.94 -32.56
N VAL A 128 -18.72 -10.11 -32.21
CA VAL A 128 -19.76 -9.05 -32.21
C VAL A 128 -20.42 -9.05 -30.84
N GLY A 129 -20.49 -7.89 -30.17
CA GLY A 129 -21.11 -7.77 -28.84
C GLY A 129 -20.15 -7.92 -27.65
N GLY A 130 -18.85 -8.15 -27.89
CA GLY A 130 -17.82 -8.11 -26.85
C GLY A 130 -17.63 -9.44 -26.11
N ARG A 131 -18.48 -9.74 -25.13
CA ARG A 131 -18.39 -10.95 -24.28
C ARG A 131 -19.77 -11.51 -23.97
N VAL A 132 -19.85 -12.84 -23.89
CA VAL A 132 -20.97 -13.57 -23.30
C VAL A 132 -20.43 -14.29 -22.07
N SER A 133 -21.03 -14.06 -20.91
CA SER A 133 -20.63 -14.72 -19.65
C SER A 133 -21.69 -15.77 -19.31
N ALA A 134 -21.24 -16.93 -18.84
CA ALA A 134 -22.13 -18.01 -18.41
C ALA A 134 -21.59 -18.69 -17.15
N GLU A 135 -22.51 -19.07 -16.27
CA GLU A 135 -22.25 -19.99 -15.16
C GLU A 135 -22.67 -21.39 -15.60
N ILE A 136 -21.85 -22.38 -15.29
CA ILE A 136 -22.16 -23.78 -15.61
C ILE A 136 -23.09 -24.32 -14.53
N GLU A 137 -24.40 -24.22 -14.75
CA GLU A 137 -25.41 -24.78 -13.85
C GLU A 137 -25.54 -26.31 -14.04
N HIS A 138 -25.50 -26.76 -15.29
CA HIS A 138 -25.58 -28.16 -15.70
C HIS A 138 -24.55 -28.42 -16.81
N LEU A 139 -23.88 -29.57 -16.77
CA LEU A 139 -22.83 -29.94 -17.73
C LEU A 139 -23.11 -31.34 -18.27
N TYR A 140 -23.03 -31.50 -19.59
CA TYR A 140 -23.31 -32.76 -20.28
C TYR A 140 -22.10 -33.22 -21.09
N ASP A 141 -21.81 -34.52 -21.07
CA ASP A 141 -20.73 -35.15 -21.86
C ASP A 141 -21.11 -35.32 -23.35
N GLU A 142 -20.23 -35.95 -24.15
CA GLU A 142 -20.47 -36.21 -25.58
C GLU A 142 -21.69 -37.11 -25.83
N ASP A 143 -22.04 -37.98 -24.88
CA ASP A 143 -23.18 -38.88 -24.93
C ASP A 143 -24.48 -38.23 -24.42
N GLY A 144 -24.42 -36.97 -23.98
CA GLY A 144 -25.55 -36.22 -23.43
C GLY A 144 -25.90 -36.58 -21.98
N ARG A 145 -25.02 -37.27 -21.24
CA ARG A 145 -25.21 -37.58 -19.82
C ARG A 145 -24.69 -36.44 -18.96
N GLU A 146 -25.44 -36.12 -17.91
CA GLU A 146 -25.05 -35.06 -16.98
C GLU A 146 -23.82 -35.49 -16.15
N CYS A 147 -22.84 -34.61 -16.03
CA CYS A 147 -21.60 -34.84 -15.29
C CYS A 147 -21.24 -33.63 -14.40
N PRO A 148 -20.60 -33.85 -13.24
CA PRO A 148 -20.24 -32.75 -12.34
C PRO A 148 -18.99 -31.99 -12.79
N ALA A 149 -18.14 -32.62 -13.61
CA ALA A 149 -16.89 -32.06 -14.13
C ALA A 149 -16.45 -32.80 -15.41
N ALA A 150 -15.61 -32.14 -16.20
CA ALA A 150 -15.01 -32.67 -17.41
C ALA A 150 -13.55 -32.20 -17.54
N SER A 151 -12.74 -32.99 -18.25
CA SER A 151 -11.29 -32.82 -18.30
C SER A 151 -10.81 -32.28 -19.66
N ALA A 152 -9.55 -31.85 -19.70
CA ALA A 152 -8.88 -31.53 -20.96
C ALA A 152 -9.03 -32.66 -22.00
N GLY A 153 -9.46 -32.31 -23.21
CA GLY A 153 -9.70 -33.27 -24.29
C GLY A 153 -11.17 -33.64 -24.49
N ASP A 154 -12.04 -33.45 -23.49
CA ASP A 154 -13.46 -33.78 -23.61
C ASP A 154 -14.21 -32.76 -24.48
N THR A 155 -15.31 -33.18 -25.12
CA THR A 155 -16.30 -32.25 -25.65
C THR A 155 -17.52 -32.26 -24.74
N VAL A 156 -17.93 -31.10 -24.27
CA VAL A 156 -19.04 -30.96 -23.34
C VAL A 156 -20.04 -29.96 -23.83
N SER A 157 -21.28 -30.05 -23.33
CA SER A 157 -22.31 -29.06 -23.61
C SER A 157 -23.01 -28.55 -22.36
N PHE A 158 -23.44 -27.30 -22.41
CA PHE A 158 -24.22 -26.64 -21.35
C PHE A 158 -24.94 -25.42 -21.93
N ARG A 159 -25.90 -24.88 -21.17
CA ARG A 159 -26.72 -23.75 -21.61
C ARG A 159 -26.02 -22.42 -21.33
N ILE A 160 -26.11 -21.47 -22.26
CA ILE A 160 -25.60 -20.10 -22.07
C ILE A 160 -26.63 -19.03 -22.48
N ARG A 161 -26.67 -17.91 -21.76
CA ARG A 161 -27.52 -16.77 -22.13
C ARG A 161 -26.74 -15.82 -23.04
N GLY A 162 -26.88 -16.02 -24.34
CA GLY A 162 -26.24 -15.19 -25.36
C GLY A 162 -25.80 -16.01 -26.56
N ARG A 163 -25.45 -15.33 -27.65
CA ARG A 163 -25.05 -15.99 -28.90
C ARG A 163 -23.54 -16.09 -28.99
N VAL A 164 -23.05 -17.30 -29.23
CA VAL A 164 -21.65 -17.59 -29.57
C VAL A 164 -21.57 -18.19 -30.97
N ARG A 165 -20.37 -18.20 -31.54
CA ARG A 165 -20.09 -18.78 -32.86
C ARG A 165 -19.02 -19.85 -32.75
N MET A 166 -19.01 -20.74 -33.74
CA MET A 166 -17.95 -21.71 -33.92
C MET A 166 -16.57 -21.02 -33.87
N HIS A 167 -15.64 -21.65 -33.15
CA HIS A 167 -14.29 -21.16 -32.87
C HIS A 167 -14.15 -19.97 -31.91
N ASP A 168 -15.25 -19.45 -31.35
CA ASP A 168 -15.13 -18.50 -30.24
C ASP A 168 -14.41 -19.17 -29.06
N ARG A 169 -13.60 -18.37 -28.35
CA ARG A 169 -12.75 -18.85 -27.25
C ARG A 169 -13.49 -18.71 -25.92
N ALA A 170 -13.42 -19.74 -25.08
CA ALA A 170 -13.98 -19.73 -23.74
C ALA A 170 -12.89 -19.64 -22.68
N PHE A 171 -13.04 -18.73 -21.73
CA PHE A 171 -12.09 -18.48 -20.66
C PHE A 171 -12.74 -18.65 -19.30
N LYS A 172 -12.19 -19.49 -18.42
CA LYS A 172 -12.63 -19.62 -17.03
C LYS A 172 -12.20 -18.41 -16.22
N VAL A 173 -13.18 -17.64 -15.75
CA VAL A 173 -12.97 -16.41 -14.97
C VAL A 173 -13.28 -16.59 -13.48
N TYR A 174 -13.90 -17.73 -13.12
CA TYR A 174 -14.17 -18.17 -11.76
C TYR A 174 -14.09 -19.70 -11.71
N ASP A 175 -13.31 -20.22 -10.76
CA ASP A 175 -13.18 -21.66 -10.50
C ASP A 175 -13.84 -21.99 -9.16
N ALA A 176 -14.97 -22.70 -9.18
CA ALA A 176 -15.78 -22.90 -7.97
C ALA A 176 -15.06 -23.73 -6.92
N LYS A 177 -14.37 -24.79 -7.35
CA LYS A 177 -13.62 -25.70 -6.48
C LYS A 177 -12.45 -25.01 -5.80
N LEU A 178 -11.72 -24.19 -6.55
CA LEU A 178 -10.61 -23.39 -6.01
C LEU A 178 -11.11 -22.38 -4.97
N MET A 179 -12.22 -21.71 -5.26
CA MET A 179 -12.82 -20.72 -4.35
C MET A 179 -13.34 -21.38 -3.07
N GLU A 180 -13.98 -22.53 -3.17
CA GLU A 180 -14.41 -23.29 -2.00
C GLU A 180 -13.23 -23.75 -1.15
N THR A 181 -12.17 -24.29 -1.79
CA THR A 181 -10.95 -24.70 -1.11
C THR A 181 -10.30 -23.51 -0.39
N ALA A 182 -10.25 -22.34 -1.03
CA ALA A 182 -9.77 -21.12 -0.42
C ALA A 182 -10.64 -20.71 0.78
N ARG A 183 -11.98 -20.68 0.65
CA ARG A 183 -12.89 -20.36 1.77
C ARG A 183 -12.70 -21.26 2.98
N ARG A 184 -12.58 -22.56 2.74
CA ARG A 184 -12.34 -23.54 3.81
C ARG A 184 -11.05 -23.21 4.55
N SER A 185 -9.98 -22.82 3.86
CA SER A 185 -8.67 -22.55 4.49
C SER A 185 -8.65 -21.44 5.55
N TYR A 186 -9.61 -20.51 5.53
CA TYR A 186 -9.72 -19.44 6.53
C TYR A 186 -11.09 -19.43 7.23
N ALA A 187 -11.87 -20.51 7.11
CA ALA A 187 -13.06 -20.69 7.90
C ALA A 187 -12.68 -20.74 9.40
N ALA A 188 -13.59 -20.32 10.28
CA ALA A 188 -13.35 -20.27 11.72
C ALA A 188 -12.88 -21.62 12.30
N ASP A 189 -13.37 -22.73 11.75
CA ASP A 189 -13.00 -24.09 12.15
C ASP A 189 -11.62 -24.53 11.63
N SER A 190 -11.02 -23.76 10.72
CA SER A 190 -9.72 -24.04 10.09
C SER A 190 -8.56 -23.24 10.67
N LEU A 191 -8.83 -22.39 11.67
CA LEU A 191 -7.76 -21.77 12.46
C LEU A 191 -7.02 -22.86 13.24
N ALA A 192 -5.69 -22.82 13.21
CA ALA A 192 -4.86 -23.73 14.01
C ALA A 192 -5.21 -23.54 15.49
N LYS A 193 -5.85 -24.55 16.08
CA LYS A 193 -6.19 -24.54 17.51
C LYS A 193 -4.97 -24.89 18.34
N ILE A 194 -4.87 -24.25 19.49
CA ILE A 194 -3.80 -24.44 20.47
C ILE A 194 -4.09 -25.74 21.23
N PRO A 195 -3.22 -26.76 21.14
CA PRO A 195 -3.40 -27.99 21.88
C PRO A 195 -3.20 -27.76 23.38
N VAL A 196 -4.10 -28.30 24.20
CA VAL A 196 -4.01 -28.24 25.67
C VAL A 196 -4.11 -29.61 26.31
N ALA A 197 -3.29 -29.86 27.32
CA ALA A 197 -3.40 -30.99 28.22
C ALA A 197 -4.22 -30.59 29.45
N MET A 198 -5.06 -31.49 29.95
CA MET A 198 -5.95 -31.23 31.08
C MET A 198 -5.80 -32.30 32.17
N HIS A 199 -5.80 -31.87 33.43
CA HIS A 199 -5.80 -32.77 34.59
C HIS A 199 -6.96 -32.40 35.52
N LEU A 200 -7.97 -33.27 35.62
CA LEU A 200 -9.16 -33.05 36.44
C LEU A 200 -9.03 -33.81 37.76
N HIS A 201 -9.08 -33.12 38.89
CA HIS A 201 -9.14 -33.76 40.21
C HIS A 201 -10.52 -33.56 40.85
N ALA A 202 -11.20 -34.66 41.15
CA ALA A 202 -12.50 -34.70 41.81
C ALA A 202 -12.45 -35.61 43.04
N LYS A 203 -12.15 -35.02 44.20
CA LYS A 203 -12.06 -35.74 45.48
C LYS A 203 -13.27 -35.44 46.37
N LEU A 204 -13.66 -36.40 47.19
CA LEU A 204 -14.83 -36.26 48.07
C LEU A 204 -14.59 -35.11 49.08
N GLN A 205 -15.54 -34.19 49.21
CA GLN A 205 -15.47 -33.04 50.13
C GLN A 205 -14.26 -32.10 49.92
N ALA A 206 -13.57 -32.17 48.78
CA ALA A 206 -12.51 -31.24 48.40
C ALA A 206 -12.92 -30.42 47.17
N PRO A 207 -12.38 -29.21 46.96
CA PRO A 207 -12.69 -28.43 45.76
C PRO A 207 -12.40 -29.22 44.49
N LEU A 208 -13.35 -29.21 43.55
CA LEU A 208 -13.12 -29.73 42.21
C LEU A 208 -12.10 -28.84 41.49
N THR A 209 -11.02 -29.42 40.96
CA THR A 209 -9.94 -28.64 40.34
C THR A 209 -9.61 -29.13 38.93
N LEU A 210 -9.20 -28.21 38.07
CA LEU A 210 -8.79 -28.49 36.69
C LEU A 210 -7.49 -27.75 36.40
N HIS A 211 -6.43 -28.51 36.19
CA HIS A 211 -5.18 -28.02 35.63
C HIS A 211 -5.27 -28.02 34.11
N VAL A 212 -4.84 -26.95 33.45
CA VAL A 212 -4.76 -26.87 31.98
C VAL A 212 -3.41 -26.29 31.59
N GLU A 213 -2.70 -26.96 30.68
CA GLU A 213 -1.41 -26.54 30.15
C GLU A 213 -1.39 -26.57 28.61
N ASP A 214 -0.76 -25.58 27.98
CA ASP A 214 -0.55 -25.54 26.52
C ASP A 214 0.89 -25.88 26.09
N ASP A 215 1.08 -26.02 24.78
CA ASP A 215 2.38 -26.34 24.16
C ASP A 215 3.46 -25.26 24.28
N ALA A 216 3.08 -24.04 24.68
CA ALA A 216 4.00 -22.95 24.96
C ALA A 216 4.35 -22.86 26.47
N GLY A 217 3.89 -23.83 27.28
CA GLY A 217 4.12 -23.92 28.71
C GLY A 217 3.35 -22.88 29.52
N ASN A 218 2.21 -22.37 29.02
CA ASN A 218 1.29 -21.62 29.87
C ASN A 218 0.39 -22.61 30.60
N CYS A 219 0.25 -22.44 31.90
CA CYS A 219 -0.53 -23.32 32.76
C CYS A 219 -1.45 -22.54 33.68
N VAL A 220 -2.60 -23.12 34.01
CA VAL A 220 -3.55 -22.59 34.99
C VAL A 220 -4.13 -23.71 35.84
N ASP A 221 -4.35 -23.42 37.12
CA ASP A 221 -5.00 -24.30 38.09
C ASP A 221 -6.30 -23.65 38.56
N GLU A 222 -7.42 -24.05 37.96
CA GLU A 222 -8.73 -23.53 38.34
C GLU A 222 -9.42 -24.40 39.37
N LYS A 223 -10.15 -23.73 40.28
CA LYS A 223 -10.89 -24.38 41.37
C LYS A 223 -12.34 -23.96 41.34
N SER A 224 -13.23 -24.95 41.48
CA SER A 224 -14.66 -24.72 41.62
C SER A 224 -15.04 -24.62 43.10
N GLU A 225 -16.02 -23.78 43.42
CA GLU A 225 -16.63 -23.70 44.75
C GLU A 225 -17.44 -24.95 45.11
N TYR A 226 -17.79 -25.76 44.11
CA TYR A 226 -18.49 -27.02 44.31
C TYR A 226 -17.60 -28.10 44.93
N LEU A 227 -18.05 -28.65 46.06
CA LEU A 227 -17.46 -29.81 46.72
C LEU A 227 -18.17 -31.09 46.23
N PRO A 228 -17.47 -32.02 45.55
CA PRO A 228 -18.06 -33.27 45.12
C PRO A 228 -18.63 -34.09 46.28
N VAL A 229 -19.83 -34.61 46.07
CA VAL A 229 -20.60 -35.36 47.07
C VAL A 229 -20.66 -36.85 46.72
N ARG A 230 -20.97 -37.69 47.71
CA ARG A 230 -21.16 -39.13 47.46
C ARG A 230 -22.37 -39.35 46.55
N ALA A 231 -22.20 -40.19 45.54
CA ALA A 231 -23.16 -40.42 44.48
C ALA A 231 -24.42 -41.12 45.03
N THR A 232 -25.57 -40.50 44.80
CA THR A 232 -26.88 -41.07 45.14
C THR A 232 -27.53 -41.82 43.98
N LYS A 233 -27.07 -41.60 42.73
CA LYS A 233 -27.59 -42.28 41.52
C LYS A 233 -26.49 -42.81 40.60
N ARG A 234 -25.67 -41.91 40.04
CA ARG A 234 -24.58 -42.27 39.11
C ARG A 234 -23.31 -41.51 39.48
N PRO A 235 -22.17 -42.19 39.67
CA PRO A 235 -20.89 -41.53 39.90
C PRO A 235 -20.38 -40.86 38.63
N LEU A 236 -19.47 -39.90 38.79
CA LEU A 236 -18.70 -39.31 37.69
C LEU A 236 -17.74 -40.36 37.15
N THR A 237 -17.86 -40.71 35.87
CA THR A 237 -16.93 -41.58 35.17
C THR A 237 -15.94 -40.76 34.33
N ASP A 238 -14.79 -41.33 34.03
CA ASP A 238 -13.79 -40.73 33.13
C ASP A 238 -14.39 -40.39 31.76
N GLU A 239 -15.32 -41.22 31.27
CA GLU A 239 -16.04 -41.00 30.01
C GLU A 239 -16.91 -39.73 30.06
N ILE A 240 -17.63 -39.52 31.16
CA ILE A 240 -18.46 -38.32 31.34
C ILE A 240 -17.57 -37.09 31.50
N ALA A 241 -16.49 -37.20 32.26
CA ALA A 241 -15.50 -36.13 32.42
C ALA A 241 -14.90 -35.73 31.07
N LYS A 242 -14.43 -36.69 30.28
CA LYS A 242 -13.89 -36.50 28.93
C LYS A 242 -14.88 -35.82 27.99
N ALA A 243 -16.11 -36.34 27.94
CA ALA A 243 -17.17 -35.77 27.10
C ALA A 243 -17.52 -34.33 27.48
N GLN A 244 -17.33 -33.90 28.74
CA GLN A 244 -17.48 -32.49 29.11
C GLN A 244 -16.20 -31.69 28.84
N MET A 245 -15.01 -32.19 29.14
CA MET A 245 -13.77 -31.42 28.96
C MET A 245 -13.43 -31.14 27.48
N GLU A 246 -13.77 -32.05 26.57
CA GLU A 246 -13.48 -31.88 25.12
C GLU A 246 -14.32 -30.79 24.43
N ARG A 247 -15.39 -30.30 25.07
CA ARG A 247 -16.34 -29.32 24.50
C ARG A 247 -15.81 -27.89 24.58
N LEU A 248 -14.77 -27.62 23.79
CA LEU A 248 -14.08 -26.33 23.70
C LEU A 248 -14.67 -25.37 22.65
N GLY A 249 -15.59 -25.84 21.80
CA GLY A 249 -16.41 -25.00 20.93
C GLY A 249 -15.59 -24.03 20.06
N THR A 250 -15.96 -22.75 20.12
CA THR A 250 -15.36 -21.64 19.35
C THR A 250 -14.10 -21.05 19.98
N THR A 251 -13.59 -21.64 21.07
CA THR A 251 -12.33 -21.17 21.67
C THR A 251 -11.15 -21.50 20.76
N ALA A 252 -10.03 -20.80 20.97
CA ALA A 252 -8.79 -21.04 20.25
C ALA A 252 -8.10 -22.37 20.62
N PHE A 253 -8.68 -23.18 21.53
CA PHE A 253 -8.04 -24.36 22.11
C PHE A 253 -8.67 -25.67 21.61
N VAL A 254 -7.86 -26.73 21.58
CA VAL A 254 -8.28 -28.11 21.33
C VAL A 254 -7.68 -29.03 22.39
N MET A 255 -8.47 -29.96 22.92
CA MET A 255 -8.00 -30.90 23.94
C MET A 255 -7.08 -31.93 23.28
N LYS A 256 -5.80 -31.92 23.65
CA LYS A 256 -4.81 -32.90 23.23
C LYS A 256 -4.89 -34.16 24.09
N GLU A 257 -5.01 -33.96 25.40
CA GLU A 257 -4.99 -35.02 26.40
C GLU A 257 -5.83 -34.63 27.62
N LEU A 258 -6.41 -35.64 28.28
CA LEU A 258 -7.10 -35.50 29.56
C LEU A 258 -6.68 -36.65 30.48
N THR A 259 -6.29 -36.29 31.70
CA THR A 259 -6.13 -37.24 32.81
C THR A 259 -7.10 -36.89 33.93
N CYS A 260 -7.59 -37.91 34.62
CA CYS A 260 -8.62 -37.77 35.65
C CYS A 260 -8.15 -38.47 36.94
N GLU A 261 -8.22 -37.76 38.05
CA GLU A 261 -8.12 -38.32 39.41
C GLU A 261 -9.46 -38.14 40.11
N ILE A 262 -10.31 -39.16 40.04
CA ILE A 262 -11.70 -39.12 40.54
C ILE A 262 -11.84 -40.16 41.65
N ASP A 263 -12.26 -39.74 42.85
CA ASP A 263 -12.50 -40.67 43.96
C ASP A 263 -13.70 -41.59 43.66
N PRO A 264 -13.71 -42.84 44.17
CA PRO A 264 -14.82 -43.77 44.00
C PRO A 264 -16.14 -43.19 44.53
N GLU A 265 -17.23 -43.42 43.81
CA GLU A 265 -18.58 -42.98 44.18
C GLU A 265 -18.75 -41.45 44.31
N VAL A 266 -17.92 -40.63 43.68
CA VAL A 266 -18.11 -39.18 43.64
C VAL A 266 -19.13 -38.77 42.57
N MET A 267 -20.02 -37.82 42.89
CA MET A 267 -20.94 -37.19 41.95
C MET A 267 -20.62 -35.71 41.78
N VAL A 268 -20.41 -35.31 40.52
CA VAL A 268 -20.25 -33.90 40.10
C VAL A 268 -21.31 -33.58 39.04
N PRO A 269 -22.14 -32.54 39.23
CA PRO A 269 -23.07 -32.10 38.21
C PRO A 269 -22.34 -31.63 36.94
N VAL A 270 -22.89 -31.98 35.78
CA VAL A 270 -22.36 -31.55 34.47
C VAL A 270 -22.26 -30.02 34.37
N SER A 271 -23.15 -29.28 35.03
CA SER A 271 -23.09 -27.81 35.11
C SER A 271 -21.79 -27.31 35.73
N GLU A 272 -21.28 -27.98 36.77
CA GLU A 272 -20.06 -27.60 37.47
C GLU A 272 -18.82 -27.92 36.65
N LEU A 273 -18.78 -29.08 35.98
CA LEU A 273 -17.72 -29.40 35.00
C LEU A 273 -17.66 -28.35 33.87
N ASN A 274 -18.82 -27.94 33.35
CA ASN A 274 -18.91 -26.92 32.31
C ASN A 274 -18.51 -25.52 32.77
N LYS A 275 -18.77 -25.17 34.04
CA LYS A 275 -18.30 -23.90 34.63
C LYS A 275 -16.79 -23.94 34.82
N LEU A 276 -16.26 -24.99 35.45
CA LEU A 276 -14.84 -25.15 35.70
C LEU A 276 -14.02 -25.13 34.40
N ARG A 277 -14.42 -25.89 33.38
CA ARG A 277 -13.78 -25.86 32.06
C ARG A 277 -13.76 -24.45 31.47
N ARG A 278 -14.89 -23.73 31.51
CA ARG A 278 -14.97 -22.37 30.95
C ARG A 278 -14.08 -21.39 31.71
N ALA A 279 -14.04 -21.49 33.04
CA ALA A 279 -13.15 -20.68 33.87
C ALA A 279 -11.68 -20.97 33.53
N ALA A 280 -11.29 -22.23 33.45
CA ALA A 280 -9.91 -22.63 33.15
C ALA A 280 -9.44 -22.17 31.78
N ILE A 281 -10.30 -22.31 30.76
CA ILE A 281 -9.95 -21.85 29.42
C ILE A 281 -9.86 -20.32 29.34
N ALA A 282 -10.74 -19.58 30.04
CA ALA A 282 -10.66 -18.12 30.11
C ALA A 282 -9.40 -17.65 30.85
N ALA A 283 -9.05 -18.31 31.96
CA ALA A 283 -7.82 -18.02 32.71
C ALA A 283 -6.57 -18.31 31.86
N LEU A 284 -6.54 -19.43 31.14
CA LEU A 284 -5.43 -19.76 30.24
C LEU A 284 -5.28 -18.72 29.12
N GLU A 285 -6.40 -18.25 28.57
CA GLU A 285 -6.42 -17.18 27.58
C GLU A 285 -5.82 -15.88 28.14
N GLU A 286 -6.20 -15.49 29.36
CA GLU A 286 -5.66 -14.31 30.04
C GLU A 286 -4.14 -14.43 30.31
N VAL A 287 -3.68 -15.60 30.79
CA VAL A 287 -2.25 -15.88 30.99
C VAL A 287 -1.48 -15.74 29.67
N ARG A 288 -2.01 -16.31 28.57
CA ARG A 288 -1.39 -16.20 27.25
C ARG A 288 -1.32 -14.75 26.76
N ILE A 289 -2.40 -13.98 26.90
CA ILE A 289 -2.44 -12.57 26.50
C ILE A 289 -1.44 -11.76 27.32
N SER A 290 -1.39 -11.99 28.63
CA SER A 290 -0.49 -11.27 29.55
C SER A 290 0.97 -11.56 29.24
N ARG A 291 1.33 -12.84 29.08
CA ARG A 291 2.68 -13.25 28.71
C ARG A 291 3.10 -12.68 27.35
N PHE A 292 2.19 -12.66 26.37
CA PHE A 292 2.46 -12.00 25.09
C PHE A 292 2.72 -10.50 25.26
N GLN A 293 1.94 -9.80 26.09
CA GLN A 293 2.13 -8.37 26.37
C GLN A 293 3.46 -8.09 27.08
N GLU A 294 3.88 -8.94 28.02
CA GLU A 294 5.17 -8.83 28.71
C GLU A 294 6.36 -9.10 27.78
N GLN A 295 6.25 -10.11 26.92
CA GLN A 295 7.28 -10.47 25.95
C GLN A 295 7.32 -9.53 24.75
N LYS A 296 6.28 -8.72 24.54
CA LYS A 296 6.21 -7.74 23.48
C LYS A 296 7.33 -6.72 23.71
N LYS A 297 8.48 -6.95 23.08
CA LYS A 297 9.54 -5.96 22.95
C LYS A 297 8.97 -4.78 22.19
N ILE A 298 8.51 -3.76 22.92
CA ILE A 298 8.28 -2.45 22.33
C ILE A 298 9.66 -1.98 21.90
N CYS A 299 9.93 -2.05 20.60
CA CYS A 299 11.11 -1.42 20.02
C CYS A 299 10.94 0.08 20.22
N ARG A 300 11.41 0.59 21.36
CA ARG A 300 11.62 2.01 21.55
C ARG A 300 12.84 2.34 20.71
N VAL A 301 12.60 2.89 19.53
CA VAL A 301 13.66 3.47 18.72
C VAL A 301 14.21 4.64 19.52
N THR A 302 15.35 4.45 20.17
CA THR A 302 16.08 5.55 20.81
C THR A 302 16.71 6.35 19.70
N ILE A 303 16.10 7.48 19.37
CA ILE A 303 16.65 8.40 18.37
C ILE A 303 17.70 9.23 19.11
N PRO A 304 18.98 9.18 18.71
CA PRO A 304 19.97 10.06 19.29
C PRO A 304 19.57 11.49 19.03
N VAL A 305 19.23 12.23 20.09
CA VAL A 305 18.89 13.65 19.99
C VAL A 305 20.18 14.39 19.65
N ARG A 306 20.30 14.86 18.42
CA ARG A 306 21.37 15.80 18.06
C ARG A 306 21.00 17.17 18.63
N GLY A 307 21.95 17.80 19.33
CA GLY A 307 21.74 19.05 20.04
C GLY A 307 21.25 20.18 19.13
N ASN A 308 20.60 21.18 19.73
CA ASN A 308 20.03 22.34 19.04
C ASN A 308 21.04 22.96 18.06
N VAL A 309 20.80 22.77 16.76
CA VAL A 309 21.49 23.51 15.71
C VAL A 309 20.75 24.84 15.54
N SER A 310 21.51 25.93 15.45
CA SER A 310 20.96 27.28 15.25
C SER A 310 20.02 27.30 14.03
N THR A 311 18.76 27.68 14.25
CA THR A 311 17.74 27.72 13.20
C THR A 311 17.84 29.00 12.38
N ALA A 312 18.05 28.88 11.07
CA ALA A 312 17.87 30.02 10.17
C ALA A 312 16.38 30.45 10.17
N PRO A 313 16.06 31.76 10.15
CA PRO A 313 14.68 32.22 10.20
C PRO A 313 13.88 31.70 8.98
N PRO A 314 12.66 31.15 9.17
CA PRO A 314 11.85 30.63 8.06
C PRO A 314 11.56 31.70 7.00
N ALA A 315 11.61 31.34 5.72
CA ALA A 315 11.13 32.21 4.64
C ALA A 315 9.60 32.15 4.59
N LYS A 316 8.92 33.27 4.85
CA LYS A 316 7.44 33.27 4.96
C LYS A 316 6.76 32.88 3.64
N LEU A 317 7.31 33.27 2.50
CA LEU A 317 6.88 32.84 1.16
C LEU A 317 8.04 32.22 0.39
N MET A 318 8.03 30.90 0.26
CA MET A 318 9.05 30.12 -0.45
C MET A 318 8.52 29.59 -1.78
N VAL A 319 9.36 29.58 -2.82
CA VAL A 319 8.97 29.11 -4.16
C VAL A 319 9.93 28.03 -4.65
N SER A 320 9.39 26.85 -4.97
CA SER A 320 10.15 25.74 -5.56
C SER A 320 10.32 25.95 -7.06
N VAL A 321 11.55 25.89 -7.57
CA VAL A 321 11.89 26.17 -8.98
C VAL A 321 13.06 25.30 -9.46
N ASP A 322 13.14 25.08 -10.77
CA ASP A 322 14.15 24.25 -11.43
C ASP A 322 14.93 24.97 -12.54
N SER A 323 14.75 26.28 -12.70
CA SER A 323 15.51 27.11 -13.66
C SER A 323 15.80 28.51 -13.12
N LEU A 324 16.82 29.17 -13.70
CA LEU A 324 17.14 30.56 -13.36
C LEU A 324 15.98 31.49 -13.73
N ALA A 325 15.37 31.34 -14.90
CA ALA A 325 14.25 32.17 -15.33
C ALA A 325 13.05 32.09 -14.37
N ALA A 326 12.76 30.90 -13.83
CA ALA A 326 11.72 30.73 -12.82
C ALA A 326 12.12 31.37 -11.47
N THR A 327 13.40 31.31 -11.11
CA THR A 327 13.95 32.01 -9.93
C THR A 327 13.77 33.52 -10.04
N GLU A 328 14.18 34.11 -11.17
CA GLU A 328 14.04 35.55 -11.45
C GLU A 328 12.58 36.00 -11.35
N ALA A 329 11.66 35.21 -11.92
CA ALA A 329 10.23 35.46 -11.85
C ALA A 329 9.66 35.37 -10.43
N ALA A 330 10.10 34.38 -9.65
CA ALA A 330 9.69 34.21 -8.25
C ALA A 330 10.16 35.38 -7.38
N ILE A 331 11.42 35.77 -7.49
CA ILE A 331 11.98 36.93 -6.76
C ILE A 331 11.26 38.22 -7.18
N SER A 332 11.03 38.42 -8.47
CA SER A 332 10.30 39.58 -8.99
C SER A 332 8.82 39.61 -8.54
N GLY A 333 8.22 38.45 -8.27
CA GLY A 333 6.90 38.33 -7.68
C GLY A 333 6.88 38.58 -6.17
N GLY A 334 8.05 38.75 -5.56
CA GLY A 334 8.23 39.01 -4.15
C GLY A 334 8.29 37.74 -3.31
N ALA A 335 9.07 36.73 -3.70
CA ALA A 335 9.40 35.59 -2.83
C ALA A 335 10.37 36.00 -1.70
N ASP A 336 10.23 35.44 -0.50
CA ASP A 336 11.22 35.58 0.61
C ASP A 336 12.33 34.54 0.48
N GLY A 337 12.02 33.41 -0.16
CA GLY A 337 12.96 32.31 -0.35
C GLY A 337 12.73 31.53 -1.63
N ILE A 338 13.81 30.97 -2.14
CA ILE A 338 13.85 30.08 -3.30
C ILE A 338 14.24 28.69 -2.81
N LEU A 339 13.50 27.67 -3.23
CA LEU A 339 13.87 26.27 -3.09
C LEU A 339 14.27 25.75 -4.47
N TYR A 340 15.57 25.65 -4.72
CA TYR A 340 16.08 25.33 -6.06
C TYR A 340 16.47 23.86 -6.21
N GLY A 341 16.10 23.28 -7.35
CA GLY A 341 16.64 22.01 -7.82
C GLY A 341 15.92 20.77 -7.28
N GLY A 342 16.67 19.69 -7.11
CA GLY A 342 16.13 18.34 -6.90
C GLY A 342 15.79 17.70 -8.24
N GLU A 343 14.50 17.60 -8.57
CA GLU A 343 14.04 17.16 -9.89
C GLU A 343 13.86 18.37 -10.83
N SER A 344 14.32 18.25 -12.08
CA SER A 344 14.03 19.23 -13.14
C SER A 344 13.02 18.65 -14.13
N TYR A 345 11.89 19.35 -14.34
CA TYR A 345 10.84 18.93 -15.27
C TYR A 345 11.11 19.32 -16.73
N GLU A 346 12.25 19.95 -16.99
CA GLU A 346 12.76 20.21 -18.34
C GLU A 346 13.57 19.02 -18.91
N GLY A 347 13.75 17.95 -18.12
CA GLY A 347 14.50 16.75 -18.53
C GLY A 347 15.99 16.99 -18.73
N ARG A 348 16.53 18.08 -18.18
CA ARG A 348 17.96 18.45 -18.18
C ARG A 348 18.55 18.13 -16.80
N HIS A 349 19.74 17.53 -16.79
CA HIS A 349 20.52 17.40 -15.55
C HIS A 349 20.97 18.78 -15.06
N LEU A 350 20.55 19.14 -13.85
CA LEU A 350 21.07 20.29 -13.14
C LEU A 350 22.54 20.03 -12.80
N GLN A 351 23.39 20.99 -13.13
CA GLN A 351 24.83 20.93 -12.88
C GLN A 351 25.18 21.83 -11.69
N PRO A 352 26.30 21.59 -10.99
CA PRO A 352 26.80 22.46 -9.93
C PRO A 352 26.77 23.96 -10.26
N ARG A 353 27.20 24.33 -11.48
CA ARG A 353 27.14 25.72 -11.98
C ARG A 353 25.74 26.34 -12.01
N ASP A 354 24.70 25.52 -12.23
CA ASP A 354 23.32 26.02 -12.32
C ASP A 354 22.85 26.43 -10.91
N TYR A 355 23.28 25.70 -9.86
CA TYR A 355 23.09 26.09 -8.46
C TYR A 355 23.87 27.37 -8.11
N ASP A 356 25.14 27.47 -8.53
CA ASP A 356 25.97 28.65 -8.27
C ASP A 356 25.36 29.93 -8.86
N MET A 357 24.80 29.86 -10.07
CA MET A 357 24.14 30.98 -10.73
C MET A 357 22.88 31.44 -9.98
N VAL A 358 22.07 30.49 -9.52
CA VAL A 358 20.85 30.79 -8.75
C VAL A 358 21.20 31.34 -7.38
N TRP A 359 22.24 30.82 -6.74
CA TRP A 359 22.75 31.36 -5.48
C TRP A 359 23.20 32.82 -5.63
N ASP A 360 24.02 33.12 -6.64
CA ASP A 360 24.50 34.49 -6.89
C ASP A 360 23.34 35.46 -7.10
N TYR A 361 22.34 35.04 -7.88
CA TYR A 361 21.16 35.84 -8.13
C TYR A 361 20.36 36.06 -6.84
N ALA A 362 20.10 35.02 -6.05
CA ALA A 362 19.38 35.14 -4.79
C ALA A 362 20.09 36.07 -3.79
N GLN A 363 21.43 35.96 -3.67
CA GLN A 363 22.23 36.83 -2.81
C GLN A 363 22.20 38.29 -3.26
N ALA A 364 22.33 38.54 -4.57
CA ALA A 364 22.27 39.89 -5.15
C ALA A 364 20.92 40.59 -4.87
N HIS A 365 19.85 39.82 -4.68
CA HIS A 365 18.51 40.30 -4.35
C HIS A 365 18.13 40.16 -2.87
N HIS A 366 19.06 39.73 -2.01
CA HIS A 366 18.85 39.51 -0.58
C HIS A 366 17.68 38.56 -0.26
N VAL A 367 17.52 37.53 -1.09
CA VAL A 367 16.50 36.48 -0.94
C VAL A 367 17.15 35.20 -0.40
N ARG A 368 16.47 34.50 0.51
CA ARG A 368 16.94 33.22 1.06
C ARG A 368 17.02 32.16 -0.04
N ILE A 369 18.08 31.36 -0.06
CA ILE A 369 18.22 30.24 -0.99
C ILE A 369 18.39 28.93 -0.23
N ASP A 370 17.49 27.99 -0.49
CA ASP A 370 17.52 26.60 -0.05
C ASP A 370 17.66 25.71 -1.29
N TYR A 371 18.24 24.52 -1.13
CA TYR A 371 18.30 23.53 -2.21
C TYR A 371 17.44 22.31 -1.91
N ASN A 372 16.87 21.75 -2.97
CA ASN A 372 16.15 20.49 -2.90
C ASN A 372 17.02 19.34 -3.40
N THR A 373 16.81 18.16 -2.83
CA THR A 373 17.42 16.91 -3.29
C THR A 373 16.41 16.12 -4.15
N PRO A 374 16.87 15.21 -5.03
CA PRO A 374 15.96 14.31 -5.74
C PRO A 374 15.14 13.46 -4.77
N ARG A 375 13.85 13.24 -5.07
CA ARG A 375 12.97 12.44 -4.20
C ARG A 375 13.38 10.97 -4.10
N ILE A 376 13.86 10.44 -5.22
CA ILE A 376 14.30 9.06 -5.39
C ILE A 376 15.78 9.12 -5.79
N VAL A 377 16.61 8.38 -5.06
CA VAL A 377 18.04 8.23 -5.32
C VAL A 377 18.33 6.74 -5.30
N HIS A 378 18.76 6.20 -6.44
CA HIS A 378 19.21 4.81 -6.54
C HIS A 378 20.68 4.70 -6.10
N GLU A 379 21.11 3.49 -5.73
CA GLU A 379 22.49 3.23 -5.29
C GLU A 379 23.55 3.78 -6.27
N GLY A 380 23.34 3.57 -7.57
CA GLY A 380 24.23 4.08 -8.61
C GLY A 380 24.23 5.61 -8.77
N GLU A 381 23.28 6.31 -8.17
CA GLU A 381 23.15 7.78 -8.20
C GLU A 381 23.74 8.43 -6.92
N CYS A 382 24.02 7.64 -5.88
CA CYS A 382 24.51 8.15 -4.59
C CYS A 382 25.84 8.91 -4.73
N SER A 383 26.80 8.41 -5.50
CA SER A 383 28.11 9.08 -5.69
C SER A 383 27.95 10.48 -6.28
N ALA A 384 27.11 10.63 -7.31
CA ALA A 384 26.87 11.92 -7.95
C ALA A 384 26.16 12.90 -7.01
N LEU A 385 25.28 12.40 -6.14
CA LEU A 385 24.64 13.21 -5.10
C LEU A 385 25.66 13.65 -4.04
N VAL A 386 26.56 12.78 -3.61
CA VAL A 386 27.64 13.12 -2.66
C VAL A 386 28.52 14.23 -3.22
N ASP A 387 28.93 14.12 -4.49
CA ASP A 387 29.73 15.15 -5.16
C ASP A 387 28.98 16.49 -5.23
N LEU A 388 27.67 16.46 -5.52
CA LEU A 388 26.82 17.65 -5.54
C LEU A 388 26.66 18.28 -4.15
N LEU A 389 26.47 17.47 -3.10
CA LEU A 389 26.36 17.93 -1.71
C LEU A 389 27.66 18.60 -1.26
N ALA A 390 28.81 17.97 -1.55
CA ALA A 390 30.11 18.55 -1.25
C ALA A 390 30.36 19.85 -2.01
N HIS A 391 29.89 19.95 -3.26
CA HIS A 391 29.99 21.20 -4.04
C HIS A 391 29.23 22.36 -3.37
N PHE A 392 28.11 22.09 -2.69
CA PHE A 392 27.33 23.12 -2.03
C PHE A 392 28.10 23.86 -0.93
N GLU A 393 29.17 23.29 -0.36
CA GLU A 393 30.04 24.01 0.61
C GLU A 393 30.68 25.27 0.03
N ASN A 394 30.90 25.33 -1.29
CA ASN A 394 31.46 26.52 -1.94
C ASN A 394 30.51 27.72 -1.87
N LYS A 395 29.20 27.45 -1.91
CA LYS A 395 28.11 28.43 -1.88
C LYS A 395 26.95 27.84 -1.09
N LEU A 396 27.12 27.83 0.23
CA LEU A 396 26.25 27.11 1.14
C LEU A 396 24.81 27.65 1.07
N PRO A 397 23.80 26.79 0.84
CA PRO A 397 22.40 27.18 0.98
C PRO A 397 22.04 27.33 2.45
N ALA A 398 20.97 28.06 2.75
CA ALA A 398 20.48 28.18 4.13
C ALA A 398 19.97 26.83 4.65
N ALA A 399 19.36 26.00 3.79
CA ALA A 399 18.97 24.63 4.13
C ALA A 399 18.93 23.69 2.91
N LEU A 400 19.00 22.38 3.20
CA LEU A 400 18.73 21.28 2.28
C LEU A 400 17.38 20.65 2.61
N HIS A 401 16.48 20.61 1.63
CA HIS A 401 15.21 19.91 1.72
C HIS A 401 15.42 18.47 1.22
N VAL A 402 15.16 17.50 2.10
CA VAL A 402 15.37 16.08 1.81
C VAL A 402 14.07 15.28 1.86
N HIS A 403 14.03 14.22 1.06
CA HIS A 403 12.81 13.48 0.75
C HIS A 403 12.81 12.02 1.26
N ASN A 404 13.94 11.53 1.77
CA ASN A 404 14.06 10.22 2.39
C ASN A 404 15.22 10.19 3.41
N ILE A 405 15.22 9.20 4.31
CA ILE A 405 16.21 9.07 5.39
C ILE A 405 17.64 8.76 4.91
N GLY A 406 17.80 8.07 3.78
CA GLY A 406 19.12 7.77 3.22
C GLY A 406 19.80 9.04 2.71
N THR A 407 19.06 9.86 1.96
CA THR A 407 19.52 11.19 1.54
C THR A 407 19.74 12.12 2.73
N ALA A 408 18.93 12.02 3.79
CA ALA A 408 19.13 12.79 5.01
C ALA A 408 20.49 12.49 5.67
N GLN A 409 20.89 11.21 5.71
CA GLN A 409 22.20 10.81 6.21
C GLN A 409 23.33 11.35 5.32
N LEU A 410 23.26 11.14 4.00
CA LEU A 410 24.27 11.65 3.07
C LEU A 410 24.42 13.18 3.15
N ALA A 411 23.31 13.90 3.25
CA ALA A 411 23.31 15.35 3.41
C ALA A 411 24.05 15.78 4.68
N GLN A 412 23.82 15.12 5.81
CA GLN A 412 24.51 15.43 7.08
C GLN A 412 26.01 15.08 7.06
N GLU A 413 26.41 14.06 6.30
CA GLU A 413 27.82 13.63 6.21
C GLU A 413 28.65 14.53 5.27
N HIS A 414 28.00 15.09 4.23
CA HIS A 414 28.70 15.77 3.14
C HIS A 414 28.33 17.25 2.95
N CYS A 415 27.38 17.78 3.72
CA CYS A 415 27.01 19.20 3.69
C CYS A 415 26.63 19.72 5.08
N SER A 416 27.10 20.92 5.41
CA SER A 416 26.93 21.60 6.69
C SER A 416 25.64 22.43 6.80
N ALA A 417 24.90 22.56 5.70
CA ALA A 417 23.63 23.27 5.66
C ALA A 417 22.56 22.65 6.58
N ALA A 418 21.63 23.46 7.05
CA ALA A 418 20.52 22.99 7.87
C ALA A 418 19.67 21.95 7.12
N LEU A 419 19.12 20.97 7.85
CA LEU A 419 18.30 19.92 7.24
C LEU A 419 16.80 20.20 7.41
N HIS A 420 16.06 20.22 6.31
CA HIS A 420 14.61 20.42 6.26
C HIS A 420 13.92 19.18 5.68
N ALA A 421 12.81 18.75 6.29
CA ALA A 421 12.05 17.58 5.83
C ALA A 421 11.04 18.03 4.78
N ASP A 422 11.20 17.60 3.53
CA ASP A 422 10.24 17.92 2.46
C ASP A 422 9.01 17.00 2.54
N ALA A 423 7.98 17.27 1.73
CA ALA A 423 6.67 16.60 1.71
C ALA A 423 6.75 15.06 1.61
N SER A 424 7.79 14.52 0.97
CA SER A 424 7.97 13.05 0.84
C SER A 424 8.44 12.37 2.12
N MET A 425 8.85 13.13 3.14
CA MET A 425 9.09 12.61 4.50
C MET A 425 7.79 12.33 5.27
N ILE A 426 6.63 12.68 4.69
CA ILE A 426 5.28 12.37 5.18
C ILE A 426 5.06 12.87 6.62
N SER A 427 5.29 14.17 6.82
CA SER A 427 5.02 14.88 8.08
C SER A 427 3.50 15.00 8.32
N TYR A 428 2.88 13.90 8.77
CA TYR A 428 1.42 13.74 8.87
C TYR A 428 0.90 13.75 10.32
N ASN A 429 1.75 13.45 11.30
CA ASN A 429 1.36 13.36 12.70
C ASN A 429 2.48 13.82 13.64
N ARG A 430 2.15 14.00 14.92
CA ARG A 430 3.06 14.47 15.95
C ARG A 430 4.28 13.55 16.14
N ALA A 431 4.09 12.24 16.12
CA ALA A 431 5.18 11.29 16.30
C ALA A 431 6.23 11.38 15.17
N THR A 432 5.80 11.65 13.93
CA THR A 432 6.72 11.94 12.82
C THR A 432 7.51 13.23 13.08
N LEU A 433 6.85 14.30 13.54
CA LEU A 433 7.52 15.57 13.82
C LEU A 433 8.54 15.44 14.96
N ASP A 434 8.20 14.73 16.04
CA ASP A 434 9.12 14.46 17.15
C ASP A 434 10.33 13.63 16.68
N PHE A 435 10.11 12.66 15.79
CA PHE A 435 11.19 11.89 15.16
C PHE A 435 12.11 12.80 14.33
N LEU A 436 11.53 13.63 13.45
CA LEU A 436 12.29 14.53 12.59
C LEU A 436 13.11 15.53 13.40
N GLN A 437 12.51 16.13 14.43
CA GLN A 437 13.24 17.00 15.36
C GLN A 437 14.41 16.26 16.02
N SER A 438 14.16 15.08 16.57
CA SER A 438 15.19 14.28 17.26
C SER A 438 16.34 13.88 16.32
N TYR A 439 16.04 13.64 15.05
CA TYR A 439 17.03 13.37 14.00
C TYR A 439 17.90 14.59 13.64
N GLY A 440 17.42 15.81 13.93
CA GLY A 440 18.12 17.08 13.70
C GLY A 440 17.52 17.93 12.57
N PHE A 441 16.30 17.63 12.12
CA PHE A 441 15.59 18.51 11.18
C PHE A 441 15.15 19.80 11.86
N GLN A 442 15.31 20.93 11.16
CA GLN A 442 14.97 22.26 11.68
C GLN A 442 13.61 22.79 11.19
N GLU A 443 13.05 22.21 10.13
CA GLU A 443 11.73 22.55 9.58
C GLU A 443 11.14 21.32 8.91
N ALA A 444 9.81 21.20 8.89
CA ALA A 444 9.12 20.14 8.18
C ALA A 444 7.98 20.67 7.29
N THR A 445 7.94 20.23 6.04
CA THR A 445 6.79 20.45 5.15
C THR A 445 5.70 19.45 5.51
N ILE A 446 4.53 19.93 5.91
CA ILE A 446 3.39 19.09 6.26
C ILE A 446 2.77 18.44 5.02
N SER A 447 2.19 17.25 5.21
CA SER A 447 1.56 16.52 4.11
C SER A 447 0.39 17.30 3.49
N PRO A 448 0.28 17.38 2.15
CA PRO A 448 -0.86 18.01 1.46
C PRO A 448 -2.18 17.25 1.62
N GLU A 449 -2.15 16.08 2.25
CA GLU A 449 -3.30 15.22 2.53
C GLU A 449 -4.01 15.60 3.84
N LEU A 450 -3.40 16.47 4.65
CA LEU A 450 -4.00 16.98 5.90
C LEU A 450 -5.14 17.95 5.61
N ASN A 451 -6.21 17.86 6.40
CA ASN A 451 -7.21 18.91 6.44
C ASN A 451 -6.77 20.08 7.34
N GLU A 452 -7.49 21.20 7.25
CA GLU A 452 -7.23 22.42 8.01
C GLU A 452 -7.08 22.17 9.53
N LYS A 453 -8.01 21.41 10.13
CA LYS A 453 -8.00 21.18 11.59
C LYS A 453 -6.79 20.36 12.02
N GLN A 454 -6.40 19.39 11.20
CA GLN A 454 -5.20 18.58 11.43
C GLN A 454 -3.94 19.44 11.27
N ALA A 455 -3.84 20.23 10.20
CA ALA A 455 -2.71 21.13 9.96
C ALA A 455 -2.54 22.15 11.10
N ALA A 456 -3.63 22.78 11.55
CA ALA A 456 -3.61 23.72 12.66
C ALA A 456 -3.18 23.06 13.99
N ARG A 457 -3.65 21.84 14.26
CA ARG A 457 -3.21 21.08 15.44
C ARG A 457 -1.72 20.77 15.38
N LEU A 458 -1.22 20.30 14.24
CA LEU A 458 0.21 20.04 14.08
C LEU A 458 1.04 21.31 14.23
N ALA A 459 0.60 22.43 13.67
CA ALA A 459 1.29 23.72 13.81
C ALA A 459 1.37 24.19 15.27
N HIS A 460 0.31 23.96 16.05
CA HIS A 460 0.32 24.25 17.48
C HIS A 460 1.25 23.31 18.27
N ASP A 461 1.23 22.02 17.94
CA ASP A 461 1.92 20.99 18.72
C ASP A 461 3.39 20.79 18.31
N SER A 462 3.79 21.24 17.11
CA SER A 462 5.13 20.99 16.56
C SER A 462 6.21 21.74 17.32
N ALA A 463 7.32 21.06 17.58
CA ALA A 463 8.51 21.66 18.18
C ALA A 463 9.46 22.27 17.13
N ILE A 464 9.20 22.05 15.84
CA ILE A 464 9.93 22.65 14.72
C ILE A 464 8.97 23.46 13.84
N PRO A 465 9.42 24.57 13.22
CA PRO A 465 8.69 25.29 12.19
C PRO A 465 8.09 24.38 11.11
N LEU A 466 6.91 24.77 10.61
CA LEU A 466 6.17 24.01 9.61
C LEU A 466 5.99 24.80 8.32
N SER A 467 6.25 24.13 7.21
CA SER A 467 5.97 24.62 5.86
C SER A 467 4.74 23.94 5.27
N MET A 468 3.94 24.67 4.49
CA MET A 468 2.75 24.13 3.82
C MET A 468 2.75 24.48 2.34
N MET A 469 2.57 23.48 1.48
CA MET A 469 2.30 23.72 0.06
C MET A 469 0.92 24.37 -0.10
N VAL A 470 0.88 25.56 -0.70
CA VAL A 470 -0.34 26.34 -0.88
C VAL A 470 -0.72 26.55 -2.35
N SER A 471 0.22 26.39 -3.27
CA SER A 471 -0.04 26.52 -4.70
C SER A 471 0.82 25.60 -5.56
N GLY A 472 0.37 25.33 -6.80
CA GLY A 472 1.11 24.59 -7.82
C GLY A 472 0.50 23.24 -8.19
N ARG A 473 1.08 22.54 -9.16
CA ARG A 473 0.62 21.19 -9.57
C ARG A 473 1.33 20.13 -8.75
N LEU A 474 0.63 19.55 -7.77
CA LEU A 474 1.19 18.48 -6.95
C LEU A 474 1.40 17.19 -7.78
N PRO A 475 2.52 16.48 -7.60
CA PRO A 475 2.74 15.18 -8.22
C PRO A 475 1.75 14.15 -7.66
N LEU A 476 1.14 13.36 -8.56
CA LEU A 476 0.22 12.27 -8.24
C LEU A 476 0.95 10.93 -8.19
N MET A 477 1.92 10.73 -9.09
CA MET A 477 2.72 9.51 -9.15
C MET A 477 4.07 9.79 -9.80
N VAL A 478 5.13 9.22 -9.22
CA VAL A 478 6.44 9.08 -9.86
C VAL A 478 6.59 7.62 -10.29
N SER A 479 7.06 7.40 -11.52
CA SER A 479 7.10 6.08 -12.14
C SER A 479 8.38 5.91 -12.96
N GLU A 480 9.12 4.84 -12.66
CA GLU A 480 10.20 4.33 -13.53
C GLU A 480 9.66 3.90 -14.88
N TYR A 481 8.41 3.41 -14.93
CA TYR A 481 7.77 3.12 -16.20
C TYR A 481 7.45 4.42 -16.93
N CYS A 482 8.09 4.63 -18.07
CA CYS A 482 7.85 5.78 -18.92
C CYS A 482 6.87 5.42 -20.04
N VAL A 483 5.62 5.89 -19.95
CA VAL A 483 4.61 5.68 -21.01
C VAL A 483 5.04 6.32 -22.33
N LEU A 484 5.70 7.48 -22.27
CA LEU A 484 6.18 8.18 -23.45
C LEU A 484 7.27 7.37 -24.15
N GLY A 485 8.26 6.88 -23.39
CA GLY A 485 9.31 6.01 -23.91
C GLY A 485 8.75 4.71 -24.50
N SER A 486 7.81 4.09 -23.80
CA SER A 486 7.24 2.79 -24.17
C SER A 486 6.34 2.83 -25.41
N PHE A 487 5.56 3.90 -25.61
CA PHE A 487 4.61 3.99 -26.72
C PHE A 487 5.07 4.87 -27.88
N LEU A 488 5.85 5.91 -27.60
CA LEU A 488 6.31 6.90 -28.59
C LEU A 488 7.84 6.86 -28.77
N GLY A 489 8.56 6.29 -27.80
CA GLY A 489 10.01 6.32 -27.73
C GLY A 489 10.73 5.10 -28.32
N ASN A 490 10.02 4.08 -28.78
CA ASN A 490 10.58 2.79 -29.21
C ASN A 490 11.48 2.11 -28.14
N LEU A 491 11.18 2.31 -26.86
CA LEU A 491 11.97 1.75 -25.75
C LEU A 491 12.03 0.21 -25.78
N ASP A 492 10.98 -0.43 -26.32
CA ASP A 492 10.93 -1.88 -26.55
C ASP A 492 11.87 -2.37 -27.65
N LYS A 493 12.39 -1.48 -28.49
CA LYS A 493 13.30 -1.78 -29.62
C LYS A 493 14.73 -1.31 -29.38
N GLY A 494 15.05 -0.76 -28.20
CA GLY A 494 16.38 -0.27 -27.85
C GLY A 494 16.35 1.09 -27.16
N LYS A 495 17.28 1.97 -27.55
CA LYS A 495 17.42 3.30 -26.94
C LYS A 495 16.21 4.19 -27.24
N CYS A 496 15.69 4.85 -26.21
CA CYS A 496 14.55 5.78 -26.31
C CYS A 496 14.85 6.96 -27.26
N THR A 497 13.88 7.34 -28.09
CA THR A 497 13.96 8.52 -28.98
C THR A 497 13.68 9.86 -28.29
N MET A 498 13.56 9.85 -26.95
CA MET A 498 13.33 11.01 -26.07
C MET A 498 12.11 11.87 -26.47
N PRO A 499 10.91 11.27 -26.64
CA PRO A 499 9.71 12.04 -27.01
C PRO A 499 9.35 13.11 -25.98
N CYS A 500 9.61 12.86 -24.69
CA CYS A 500 9.34 13.79 -23.60
C CYS A 500 10.01 15.17 -23.75
N ARG A 501 11.12 15.28 -24.49
CA ARG A 501 11.82 16.55 -24.74
C ARG A 501 11.28 17.32 -25.94
N LYS A 502 10.34 16.74 -26.69
CA LYS A 502 9.85 17.27 -27.98
C LYS A 502 8.46 17.90 -27.89
N GLY A 503 7.77 17.74 -26.76
CA GLY A 503 6.40 18.21 -26.62
C GLY A 503 5.86 18.05 -25.22
N ARG A 504 4.63 18.51 -25.04
CA ARG A 504 3.86 18.37 -23.79
C ARG A 504 2.88 17.22 -23.95
N TYR A 505 2.82 16.35 -22.95
CA TYR A 505 2.00 15.16 -22.99
C TYR A 505 1.09 15.08 -21.78
N PHE A 506 -0.02 14.37 -21.95
CA PHE A 506 -1.05 14.21 -20.94
C PHE A 506 -1.55 12.76 -20.95
N LEU A 507 -1.90 12.23 -19.78
CA LEU A 507 -2.76 11.06 -19.68
C LEU A 507 -4.21 11.53 -19.66
N HIS A 508 -4.99 11.08 -20.64
CA HIS A 508 -6.42 11.36 -20.71
C HIS A 508 -7.20 10.24 -20.02
N ASP A 509 -8.00 10.57 -19.02
CA ASP A 509 -8.82 9.59 -18.30
C ASP A 509 -10.19 9.36 -18.96
N ARG A 510 -10.94 8.37 -18.46
CA ARG A 510 -12.28 8.03 -18.98
C ARG A 510 -13.36 9.11 -18.73
N LYS A 511 -13.07 10.11 -17.89
CA LYS A 511 -13.98 11.22 -17.56
C LYS A 511 -13.66 12.46 -18.40
N GLY A 512 -12.72 12.39 -19.32
CA GLY A 512 -12.30 13.52 -20.14
C GLY A 512 -11.29 14.44 -19.45
N ILE A 513 -10.62 13.97 -18.39
CA ILE A 513 -9.68 14.78 -17.60
C ILE A 513 -8.24 14.49 -18.02
N ASP A 514 -7.49 15.55 -18.29
CA ASP A 514 -6.08 15.49 -18.65
C ASP A 514 -5.16 15.64 -17.45
N PHE A 515 -4.24 14.69 -17.29
CA PHE A 515 -3.19 14.69 -16.27
C PHE A 515 -1.84 14.97 -16.94
N PRO A 516 -1.18 16.11 -16.66
CA PRO A 516 0.10 16.44 -17.28
C PRO A 516 1.17 15.39 -16.95
N ILE A 517 1.96 15.03 -17.96
CA ILE A 517 3.13 14.17 -17.83
C ILE A 517 4.39 15.03 -18.03
N VAL A 518 5.29 14.97 -17.07
CA VAL A 518 6.66 15.49 -17.19
C VAL A 518 7.65 14.38 -16.89
N THR A 519 8.90 14.53 -17.34
CA THR A 519 9.96 13.56 -17.05
C THR A 519 11.13 14.28 -16.44
N ASP A 520 11.69 13.73 -15.37
CA ASP A 520 12.86 14.31 -14.74
C ASP A 520 14.16 13.98 -15.49
N GLN A 521 15.26 14.50 -14.96
CA GLN A 521 16.57 14.30 -15.54
C GLN A 521 17.02 12.83 -15.55
N PHE A 522 16.46 11.98 -14.69
CA PHE A 522 16.77 10.55 -14.55
C PHE A 522 15.83 9.66 -15.37
N CYS A 523 15.07 10.24 -16.31
CA CYS A 523 14.06 9.55 -17.12
C CYS A 523 12.89 8.96 -16.32
N ARG A 524 12.65 9.42 -15.09
CA ARG A 524 11.45 9.03 -14.33
C ARG A 524 10.28 9.87 -14.78
N MET A 525 9.15 9.22 -14.98
CA MET A 525 7.92 9.86 -15.39
C MET A 525 7.15 10.36 -14.17
N HIS A 526 6.75 11.61 -14.19
CA HIS A 526 5.91 12.24 -13.18
C HIS A 526 4.53 12.52 -13.78
N ILE A 527 3.50 11.96 -13.16
CA ILE A 527 2.10 12.29 -13.44
C ILE A 527 1.70 13.38 -12.46
N LEU A 528 1.33 14.55 -12.95
CA LEU A 528 0.89 15.68 -12.13
C LEU A 528 -0.64 15.70 -12.02
N ASN A 529 -1.15 16.32 -10.96
CA ASN A 529 -2.58 16.57 -10.83
C ASN A 529 -3.13 17.41 -11.99
N SER A 530 -4.33 17.05 -12.44
CA SER A 530 -5.05 17.73 -13.53
C SER A 530 -5.42 19.17 -13.19
N LYS A 531 -5.65 19.47 -11.91
CA LYS A 531 -5.91 20.83 -11.41
C LYS A 531 -4.76 21.34 -10.55
N LYS A 532 -4.59 22.67 -10.52
CA LYS A 532 -3.58 23.33 -9.66
C LYS A 532 -4.10 23.45 -8.24
N LEU A 533 -3.25 23.17 -7.25
CA LEU A 533 -3.54 23.57 -5.87
C LEU A 533 -3.61 25.10 -5.83
N SER A 534 -4.63 25.62 -5.16
CA SER A 534 -4.64 26.99 -4.67
C SER A 534 -5.32 27.04 -3.32
N LEU A 535 -4.67 27.68 -2.35
CA LEU A 535 -5.22 28.02 -1.05
C LEU A 535 -5.21 29.55 -0.84
N LEU A 536 -5.19 30.32 -1.93
CA LEU A 536 -4.99 31.77 -1.93
C LEU A 536 -5.96 32.52 -0.98
N PRO A 537 -7.29 32.28 -0.98
CA PRO A 537 -8.21 32.94 -0.05
C PRO A 537 -8.02 32.53 1.42
N HIS A 538 -7.28 31.44 1.68
CA HIS A 538 -7.10 30.87 3.01
C HIS A 538 -5.75 31.23 3.63
N VAL A 539 -4.89 31.95 2.91
CA VAL A 539 -3.56 32.37 3.37
C VAL A 539 -3.57 33.02 4.76
N PRO A 540 -4.43 34.03 5.06
CA PRO A 540 -4.47 34.64 6.41
C PRO A 540 -4.82 33.64 7.52
N LYS A 541 -5.65 32.64 7.20
CA LYS A 541 -6.06 31.60 8.15
C LYS A 541 -4.93 30.60 8.41
N ILE A 542 -4.21 30.21 7.37
CA ILE A 542 -3.06 29.31 7.45
C ILE A 542 -1.95 29.95 8.29
N LEU A 543 -1.65 31.23 8.06
CA LEU A 543 -0.68 31.97 8.86
C LEU A 543 -1.10 32.08 10.33
N ARG A 544 -2.38 32.38 10.60
CA ARG A 544 -2.92 32.42 11.97
C ARG A 544 -2.82 31.07 12.69
N ALA A 545 -2.86 29.96 11.95
CA ALA A 545 -2.72 28.62 12.50
C ALA A 545 -1.30 28.29 12.97
N GLY A 546 -0.30 29.12 12.68
CA GLY A 546 1.09 28.92 13.09
C GLY A 546 1.99 28.29 12.01
N ILE A 547 1.51 28.15 10.78
CA ILE A 547 2.36 27.76 9.64
C ILE A 547 3.32 28.91 9.32
N THR A 548 4.62 28.63 9.37
CA THR A 548 5.68 29.65 9.25
C THR A 548 6.07 29.93 7.81
N THR A 549 6.01 28.91 6.95
CA THR A 549 6.42 28.98 5.54
C THR A 549 5.26 28.58 4.64
N LEU A 550 4.84 29.47 3.74
CA LEU A 550 3.93 29.15 2.65
C LEU A 550 4.75 28.79 1.42
N ARG A 551 4.56 27.59 0.87
CA ARG A 551 5.33 27.10 -0.28
C ARG A 551 4.51 27.05 -1.56
N ILE A 552 5.02 27.67 -2.62
CA ILE A 552 4.49 27.58 -3.98
C ILE A 552 5.33 26.58 -4.77
N GLU A 553 4.71 25.53 -5.31
CA GLU A 553 5.35 24.60 -6.24
C GLU A 553 5.35 25.21 -7.65
N GLY A 554 6.47 25.81 -8.03
CA GLY A 554 6.64 26.53 -9.31
C GLY A 554 7.27 25.72 -10.42
N ARG A 555 7.78 24.50 -10.17
CA ARG A 555 8.42 23.68 -11.20
C ARG A 555 7.47 23.37 -12.36
N GLY A 556 7.98 23.50 -13.58
CA GLY A 556 7.20 23.34 -14.81
C GLY A 556 6.11 24.41 -15.06
N THR A 557 6.11 25.50 -14.29
CA THR A 557 5.22 26.66 -14.50
C THR A 557 5.95 27.73 -15.33
N ALA A 558 5.24 28.35 -16.28
CA ALA A 558 5.82 29.42 -17.08
C ALA A 558 6.21 30.63 -16.19
N PRO A 559 7.39 31.27 -16.39
CA PRO A 559 7.88 32.34 -15.52
C PRO A 559 6.88 33.49 -15.29
N ASP A 560 6.20 33.96 -16.34
CA ASP A 560 5.19 35.02 -16.21
C ASP A 560 3.99 34.62 -15.36
N GLU A 561 3.58 33.35 -15.46
CA GLU A 561 2.50 32.81 -14.63
C GLU A 561 2.96 32.70 -13.18
N LEU A 562 4.16 32.17 -12.95
CA LEU A 562 4.75 32.04 -11.63
C LEU A 562 4.86 33.39 -10.92
N ARG A 563 5.38 34.43 -11.59
CA ARG A 563 5.48 35.79 -11.03
C ARG A 563 4.13 36.30 -10.55
N ARG A 564 3.06 36.14 -11.36
CA ARG A 564 1.70 36.57 -11.00
C ARG A 564 1.18 35.79 -9.79
N THR A 565 1.40 34.48 -9.75
CA THR A 565 1.01 33.65 -8.61
C THR A 565 1.72 34.09 -7.34
N VAL A 566 3.05 34.25 -7.37
CA VAL A 566 3.82 34.68 -6.20
C VAL A 566 3.35 36.06 -5.70
N SER A 567 3.13 37.02 -6.60
CA SER A 567 2.60 38.35 -6.25
C SER A 567 1.23 38.26 -5.58
N ALA A 568 0.32 37.42 -6.08
CA ALA A 568 -1.01 37.25 -5.49
C ALA A 568 -0.93 36.69 -4.06
N TYR A 569 -0.10 35.68 -3.83
CA TYR A 569 0.13 35.13 -2.48
C TYR A 569 0.79 36.16 -1.56
N ARG A 570 1.77 36.92 -2.04
CA ARG A 570 2.40 38.00 -1.28
C ARG A 570 1.37 39.04 -0.82
N ASP A 571 0.43 39.41 -1.69
CA ASP A 571 -0.62 40.35 -1.34
C ASP A 571 -1.63 39.76 -0.36
N ALA A 572 -1.99 38.48 -0.51
CA ALA A 572 -2.88 37.79 0.43
C ALA A 572 -2.29 37.70 1.85
N MET A 573 -0.96 37.59 1.98
CA MET A 573 -0.28 37.58 3.28
C MET A 573 -0.38 38.89 4.07
N LYS A 574 -0.73 40.01 3.40
CA LYS A 574 -0.91 41.32 4.04
C LYS A 574 -2.30 41.49 4.66
N LEU A 575 -3.24 40.61 4.31
CA LEU A 575 -4.63 40.70 4.74
C LEU A 575 -4.81 40.16 6.15
N SER A 576 -5.76 40.75 6.89
CA SER A 576 -6.13 40.32 8.23
C SER A 576 -7.52 39.68 8.22
N LEU A 577 -7.76 38.70 9.10
CA LEU A 577 -9.09 38.10 9.25
C LEU A 577 -9.94 38.88 10.26
N PRO A 578 -11.26 38.99 10.04
CA PRO A 578 -12.01 38.41 8.91
C PRO A 578 -11.78 39.16 7.60
N LEU A 579 -11.76 38.42 6.47
CA LEU A 579 -11.73 39.04 5.15
C LEU A 579 -13.08 39.71 4.84
N THR A 580 -13.04 40.84 4.15
CA THR A 580 -14.24 41.45 3.56
C THR A 580 -14.71 40.66 2.34
N GLU A 581 -16.00 40.77 1.98
CA GLU A 581 -16.53 40.11 0.77
C GLU A 581 -15.79 40.54 -0.51
N GLU A 582 -15.33 41.79 -0.57
CA GLU A 582 -14.59 42.32 -1.72
C GLU A 582 -13.20 41.68 -1.83
N GLU A 583 -12.49 41.56 -0.71
CA GLU A 583 -11.19 40.87 -0.66
C GLU A 583 -11.32 39.40 -1.04
N GLU A 584 -12.34 38.71 -0.53
CA GLU A 584 -12.56 37.30 -0.86
C GLU A 584 -12.86 37.11 -2.35
N LYS A 585 -13.77 37.92 -2.92
CA LYS A 585 -14.06 37.89 -4.37
C LYS A 585 -12.82 38.20 -5.20
N ARG A 586 -12.00 39.18 -4.80
CA ARG A 586 -10.76 39.53 -5.50
C ARG A 586 -9.78 38.36 -5.52
N LEU A 587 -9.57 37.69 -4.39
CA LEU A 587 -8.67 36.52 -4.30
C LEU A 587 -9.18 35.34 -5.13
N GLN A 588 -10.49 35.08 -5.11
CA GLN A 588 -11.13 34.04 -5.93
C GLN A 588 -10.98 34.31 -7.44
N MET A 589 -11.07 35.57 -7.87
CA MET A 589 -10.82 35.93 -9.27
C MET A 589 -9.35 35.72 -9.67
N GLN A 590 -8.40 35.98 -8.76
CA GLN A 590 -6.96 35.85 -9.04
C GLN A 590 -6.48 34.40 -9.22
N GLU A 591 -7.06 33.46 -8.50
CA GLU A 591 -6.69 32.04 -8.62
C GLU A 591 -7.34 31.32 -9.81
N GLY A 592 -8.42 31.87 -10.36
CA GLY A 592 -9.13 31.33 -11.51
C GLY A 592 -9.93 30.05 -11.20
N ASN A 593 -10.46 29.44 -12.26
CA ASN A 593 -11.45 28.34 -12.14
C ASN A 593 -10.84 26.92 -12.21
N ASP A 594 -9.61 26.78 -12.72
CA ASP A 594 -8.93 25.47 -12.89
C ASP A 594 -8.09 25.08 -11.67
N ILE A 595 -8.71 25.11 -10.49
CA ILE A 595 -8.04 24.88 -9.21
C ILE A 595 -8.69 23.76 -8.39
N THR A 596 -7.91 23.24 -7.44
CA THR A 596 -8.35 22.34 -6.37
C THR A 596 -7.88 22.88 -5.03
N ARG A 597 -8.62 22.55 -3.98
CA ARG A 597 -8.22 22.79 -2.58
C ARG A 597 -7.45 21.61 -1.98
N GLY A 598 -7.14 20.59 -2.80
CA GLY A 598 -6.56 19.34 -2.34
C GLY A 598 -7.44 18.72 -1.25
N HIS A 599 -6.81 18.30 -0.16
CA HIS A 599 -7.49 17.70 0.99
C HIS A 599 -7.81 18.70 2.10
N TYR A 600 -7.53 20.00 1.92
CA TYR A 600 -7.65 21.01 2.98
C TYR A 600 -9.01 21.01 3.69
N PHE A 601 -10.11 20.77 2.96
CA PHE A 601 -11.46 20.71 3.54
C PHE A 601 -12.00 19.30 3.81
N ARG A 602 -11.44 18.27 3.20
CA ARG A 602 -12.01 16.91 3.23
C ARG A 602 -11.15 15.91 4.01
N GLY A 603 -9.85 16.16 4.14
CA GLY A 603 -8.86 15.21 4.64
C GLY A 603 -8.74 13.97 3.77
N ILE A 604 -7.86 13.06 4.19
CA ILE A 604 -7.94 11.63 3.85
C ILE A 604 -8.34 10.91 5.13
N LEU A 605 -9.48 10.19 5.07
CA LEU A 605 -10.02 9.39 6.17
C LEU A 605 -9.22 8.11 6.38
#